data_AF-A4RVR7-F1
#
_entry.id   AF-A4RVR7-F1
#
_cell.length_a   1.000
_cell.length_b   1.000
_cell.length_c   1.000
_cell.angle_alpha   90.00
_cell.angle_beta   90.00
_cell.angle_gamma   90.00
#
_symmetry.space_group_name_H-M   'P 1'
#
loop_
_entity.id
_entity.type
_entity.pdbx_description
1 polymer ?
#
loop_
_entity_poly.entity_id
_entity_poly.type
_entity_poly.pdbx_seq_one_letter_code
_entity_poly.pdbx_strand_id
1 'polypeptide(L)'
;MGATEDGDANFSAEVALESQAYWWHDKYRPRKPKYFNRVHTGYSWNKYNQTHYDSSNPPPKIVQGYKFNIFYPDLIDTTKAPSYKIEPDGSPNAETCLLKITAGPPYEDIAFKIVNKEWEYSHKRGFRCTFERGIFHLYVNFKRSRYRR
;
A
#
# COMPACT_ATOMS: atom_id res chain seq x y z
N MET A 1 -63.94 -22.04 17.21
CA MET A 1 -62.76 -22.92 17.39
C MET A 1 -62.32 -23.38 16.01
N GLY A 2 -61.21 -22.87 15.50
CA GLY A 2 -60.52 -23.47 14.34
C GLY A 2 -59.22 -24.04 14.86
N ALA A 3 -59.17 -25.36 15.05
CA ALA A 3 -57.98 -26.06 15.51
C ALA A 3 -56.96 -26.07 14.37
N THR A 4 -55.78 -25.50 14.62
CA THR A 4 -54.59 -25.73 13.80
C THR A 4 -54.20 -27.20 13.96
N GLU A 5 -54.06 -27.91 12.85
CA GLU A 5 -53.73 -29.34 12.79
C GLU A 5 -52.38 -29.63 13.49
N ASP A 6 -52.43 -30.48 14.52
CA ASP A 6 -51.27 -31.06 15.20
C ASP A 6 -50.54 -31.99 14.21
N GLY A 7 -49.53 -31.48 13.50
CA GLY A 7 -48.77 -32.30 12.55
C GLY A 7 -47.47 -31.70 12.05
N ASP A 8 -47.36 -30.39 11.93
CA ASP A 8 -46.16 -29.77 11.37
C ASP A 8 -45.18 -29.34 12.48
N ALA A 9 -44.14 -30.15 12.67
CA ALA A 9 -42.97 -29.78 13.44
C ALA A 9 -41.88 -29.22 12.50
N ASN A 10 -41.37 -28.02 12.80
CA ASN A 10 -40.23 -27.45 12.08
C ASN A 10 -39.00 -28.37 12.23
N PHE A 11 -38.57 -28.99 11.13
CA PHE A 11 -37.37 -29.80 11.07
C PHE A 11 -36.21 -29.00 10.48
N SER A 12 -35.15 -28.79 11.26
CA SER A 12 -33.86 -28.28 10.79
C SER A 12 -32.75 -29.14 11.39
N ALA A 13 -32.36 -30.17 10.64
CA ALA A 13 -31.24 -31.05 10.96
C ALA A 13 -30.11 -30.80 9.95
N GLU A 14 -29.51 -29.61 10.02
CA GLU A 14 -28.31 -29.33 9.23
C GLU A 14 -27.12 -30.11 9.81
N VAL A 15 -26.56 -31.02 9.01
CA VAL A 15 -25.35 -31.77 9.35
C VAL A 15 -24.18 -31.06 8.68
N ALA A 16 -23.10 -30.83 9.46
CA ALA A 16 -21.89 -30.23 8.93
C ALA A 16 -21.28 -31.15 7.86
N LEU A 17 -21.38 -30.73 6.59
CA LEU A 17 -20.66 -31.35 5.49
C LEU A 17 -19.16 -31.04 5.61
N GLU A 18 -18.30 -31.99 5.23
CA GLU A 18 -16.86 -31.72 5.09
C GLU A 18 -16.62 -30.51 4.19
N SER A 19 -15.55 -29.76 4.47
CA SER A 19 -15.25 -28.47 3.84
C SER A 19 -15.18 -28.57 2.31
N GLN A 20 -16.31 -28.40 1.63
CA GLN A 20 -16.36 -28.30 0.18
C GLN A 20 -15.77 -26.96 -0.23
N ALA A 21 -14.58 -26.99 -0.82
CA ALA A 21 -13.98 -25.82 -1.47
C ALA A 21 -14.78 -25.51 -2.73
N TYR A 22 -15.88 -24.78 -2.57
CA TYR A 22 -16.69 -24.33 -3.68
C TYR A 22 -15.90 -23.35 -4.56
N TRP A 23 -16.02 -23.49 -5.88
CA TRP A 23 -15.36 -22.61 -6.86
C TRP A 23 -15.69 -21.11 -6.69
N TRP A 24 -16.84 -20.79 -6.08
CA TRP A 24 -17.24 -19.43 -5.74
C TRP A 24 -16.69 -18.92 -4.40
N HIS A 25 -16.06 -19.77 -3.60
CA HIS A 25 -15.49 -19.40 -2.29
C HIS A 25 -14.44 -18.28 -2.44
N ASP A 26 -13.72 -18.24 -3.57
CA ASP A 26 -12.73 -17.21 -3.85
C ASP A 26 -13.32 -15.88 -4.34
N LYS A 27 -14.61 -15.83 -4.68
CA LYS A 27 -15.26 -14.65 -5.28
C LYS A 27 -15.52 -13.53 -4.26
N TYR A 28 -15.59 -13.87 -2.97
CA TYR A 28 -16.00 -12.94 -1.90
C TYR A 28 -15.00 -12.81 -0.74
N ARG A 29 -13.85 -13.49 -0.79
CA ARG A 29 -12.82 -13.35 0.24
C ARG A 29 -12.05 -12.04 0.04
N PRO A 30 -11.92 -11.17 1.06
CA PRO A 30 -10.98 -10.06 1.03
C PRO A 30 -9.57 -10.55 0.69
N ARG A 31 -8.92 -9.90 -0.28
CA ARG A 31 -7.60 -10.29 -0.77
C ARG A 31 -6.57 -9.24 -0.41
N LYS A 32 -5.40 -9.69 0.04
CA LYS A 32 -4.24 -8.81 0.15
C LYS A 32 -3.63 -8.62 -1.24
N PRO A 33 -3.47 -7.37 -1.71
CA PRO A 33 -2.87 -7.12 -3.02
C PRO A 33 -1.40 -7.56 -3.02
N LYS A 34 -0.95 -8.05 -4.17
CA LYS A 34 0.48 -8.27 -4.40
C LYS A 34 1.15 -6.92 -4.63
N TYR A 35 2.41 -6.77 -4.23
CA TYR A 35 3.15 -5.53 -4.47
C TYR A 35 4.63 -5.81 -4.74
N PHE A 36 5.26 -4.90 -5.47
CA PHE A 36 6.69 -4.88 -5.74
C PHE A 36 7.25 -3.50 -5.40
N ASN A 37 7.70 -3.37 -4.16
CA ASN A 37 8.20 -2.13 -3.59
C ASN A 37 9.72 -2.03 -3.76
N ARG A 38 10.20 -0.85 -4.14
CA ARG A 38 11.63 -0.54 -4.24
C ARG A 38 11.96 0.72 -3.47
N VAL A 39 12.98 0.65 -2.62
CA VAL A 39 13.54 1.80 -1.91
C VAL A 39 14.64 2.41 -2.77
N HIS A 40 14.51 3.68 -3.11
CA HIS A 40 15.56 4.40 -3.83
C HIS A 40 16.53 5.00 -2.81
N THR A 41 17.75 4.46 -2.76
CA THR A 41 18.82 4.95 -1.89
C THR A 41 19.91 5.62 -2.71
N GLY A 42 20.59 6.59 -2.12
CA GLY A 42 21.69 7.28 -2.79
C GLY A 42 22.53 8.11 -1.83
N TYR A 43 23.63 8.65 -2.34
CA TYR A 43 24.55 9.47 -1.57
C TYR A 43 24.11 10.93 -1.53
N SER A 44 24.39 11.59 -0.41
CA SER A 44 24.17 13.03 -0.26
C SER A 44 25.52 13.71 -0.09
N TRP A 45 26.05 14.33 -1.14
CA TRP A 45 27.33 15.05 -1.10
C TRP A 45 27.13 16.48 -0.61
N ASN A 46 26.74 16.64 0.65
CA ASN A 46 26.71 17.96 1.30
C ASN A 46 28.14 18.42 1.68
N LYS A 47 28.30 19.70 2.08
CA LYS A 47 29.62 20.27 2.41
C LYS A 47 30.36 19.46 3.49
N TYR A 48 29.63 18.93 4.47
CA TYR A 48 30.19 18.08 5.52
C TYR A 48 30.68 16.73 4.96
N ASN A 49 29.86 16.06 4.15
CA ASN A 49 30.24 14.77 3.58
C ASN A 49 31.41 14.92 2.60
N GLN A 50 31.51 16.04 1.88
CA GLN A 50 32.65 16.34 1.02
C GLN A 50 33.99 16.47 1.78
N THR A 51 33.98 16.80 3.08
CA THR A 51 35.21 16.90 3.89
C THR A 51 35.60 15.58 4.55
N HIS A 52 34.69 14.62 4.63
CA HIS A 52 34.90 13.36 5.38
C HIS A 52 34.86 12.09 4.52
N TYR A 53 34.35 12.18 3.29
CA TYR A 53 34.18 11.06 2.39
C TYR A 53 34.73 11.39 1.01
N ASP A 54 35.15 10.36 0.29
CA ASP A 54 35.70 10.47 -1.07
C ASP A 54 35.07 9.42 -2.00
N SER A 55 35.50 9.37 -3.26
CA SER A 55 34.92 8.43 -4.23
C SER A 55 35.20 6.96 -3.92
N SER A 56 36.26 6.66 -3.17
CA SER A 56 36.61 5.31 -2.74
C SER A 56 35.90 4.89 -1.45
N ASN A 57 35.57 5.87 -0.60
CA ASN A 57 34.87 5.70 0.66
C ASN A 57 33.68 6.68 0.73
N PRO A 58 32.57 6.39 0.00
CA PRO A 58 31.44 7.29 -0.07
C PRO A 58 30.65 7.34 1.25
N PRO A 59 29.88 8.41 1.50
CA PRO A 59 29.06 8.52 2.70
C PRO A 59 28.03 7.40 2.78
N PRO A 60 27.46 7.12 3.97
CA PRO A 60 26.34 6.19 4.10
C PRO A 60 25.18 6.57 3.17
N LYS A 61 24.58 5.57 2.52
CA LYS A 61 23.44 5.78 1.63
C LYS A 61 22.24 6.23 2.45
N ILE A 62 21.55 7.27 1.97
CA ILE A 62 20.29 7.73 2.54
C ILE A 62 19.13 7.35 1.63
N VAL A 63 17.94 7.18 2.22
CA VAL A 63 16.71 7.02 1.44
C VAL A 63 16.41 8.35 0.73
N GLN A 64 16.34 8.30 -0.60
CA GLN A 64 16.00 9.42 -1.47
C GLN A 64 14.57 9.35 -2.01
N GLY A 65 13.92 8.20 -1.92
CA GLY A 65 12.55 8.01 -2.39
C GLY A 65 12.09 6.56 -2.33
N TYR A 66 10.86 6.34 -2.77
CA TYR A 66 10.21 5.04 -2.83
C TYR A 66 9.50 4.84 -4.17
N LYS A 67 9.42 3.59 -4.61
CA LYS A 67 8.62 3.18 -5.77
C LYS A 67 7.73 2.03 -5.34
N PHE A 68 6.43 2.30 -5.27
CA PHE A 68 5.40 1.30 -5.00
C PHE A 68 4.78 0.86 -6.32
N ASN A 69 4.71 -0.45 -6.53
CA ASN A 69 3.96 -1.06 -7.61
C ASN A 69 3.00 -2.04 -6.96
N ILE A 70 1.72 -1.72 -6.93
CA ILE A 70 0.72 -2.54 -6.25
C ILE A 70 -0.24 -3.08 -7.28
N PHE A 71 -0.45 -4.40 -7.24
CA PHE A 71 -1.19 -5.15 -8.23
C PHE A 71 -2.62 -5.40 -7.73
N TYR A 72 -3.57 -4.90 -8.49
CA TYR A 72 -5.02 -5.01 -8.33
C TYR A 72 -5.67 -5.57 -9.63
N PRO A 73 -5.27 -6.76 -10.12
CA PRO A 73 -5.83 -7.33 -11.37
C PRO A 73 -7.33 -7.62 -11.30
N ASP A 74 -7.83 -7.98 -10.11
CA ASP A 74 -9.21 -8.43 -9.89
C ASP A 74 -10.11 -7.33 -9.29
N LEU A 75 -9.77 -6.05 -9.48
CA LEU A 75 -10.56 -4.96 -8.93
C LEU A 75 -11.95 -4.95 -9.58
N ILE A 76 -13.02 -4.99 -8.78
CA ILE A 76 -14.40 -5.06 -9.31
C ILE A 76 -14.73 -3.80 -10.11
N ASP A 77 -14.35 -2.64 -9.56
CA ASP A 77 -14.55 -1.34 -10.18
C ASP A 77 -13.22 -0.80 -10.69
N THR A 78 -12.86 -1.14 -11.93
CA THR A 78 -11.63 -0.65 -12.55
C THR A 78 -11.66 0.83 -12.91
N THR A 79 -12.82 1.49 -12.80
CA THR A 79 -12.95 2.93 -13.08
C THR A 79 -12.45 3.78 -11.91
N LYS A 80 -12.48 3.24 -10.69
CA LYS A 80 -11.99 3.90 -9.49
C LYS A 80 -10.53 3.57 -9.26
N ALA A 81 -9.68 4.59 -9.35
CA ALA A 81 -8.27 4.44 -9.05
C ALA A 81 -8.05 4.29 -7.52
N PRO A 82 -7.07 3.45 -7.10
CA PRO A 82 -6.65 3.42 -5.71
C PRO A 82 -6.18 4.79 -5.22
N SER A 83 -6.51 5.09 -3.97
CA SER A 83 -6.12 6.32 -3.28
C SER A 83 -5.06 6.03 -2.23
N TYR A 84 -4.25 7.03 -1.91
CA TYR A 84 -3.25 6.93 -0.84
C TYR A 84 -3.42 8.06 0.18
N LYS A 85 -3.06 7.80 1.43
CA LYS A 85 -3.05 8.74 2.54
C LYS A 85 -1.79 8.53 3.38
N ILE A 86 -1.26 9.61 3.93
CA ILE A 86 -0.13 9.57 4.85
C ILE A 86 -0.70 9.81 6.25
N GLU A 87 -0.47 8.85 7.15
CA GLU A 87 -0.91 8.88 8.54
C GLU A 87 0.32 8.88 9.46
N PRO A 88 0.26 9.57 10.61
CA PRO A 88 1.35 9.54 11.59
C PRO A 88 1.45 8.14 12.24
N ASP A 89 2.67 7.59 12.32
CA ASP A 89 2.96 6.27 12.90
C ASP A 89 3.04 6.30 14.46
N GLY A 90 2.73 7.44 15.08
CA GLY A 90 2.86 7.64 16.53
C GLY A 90 4.31 7.63 17.05
N SER A 91 5.31 7.59 16.17
CA SER A 91 6.72 7.59 16.56
C SER A 91 7.10 8.90 17.27
N PRO A 92 7.86 8.85 18.39
CA PRO A 92 8.16 10.03 19.21
C PRO A 92 8.87 11.15 18.46
N ASN A 93 9.68 10.82 17.45
CA ASN A 93 10.43 11.80 16.66
C ASN A 93 9.80 12.17 15.31
N ALA A 94 8.61 11.62 14.99
CA ALA A 94 7.96 11.78 13.69
C ALA A 94 8.85 11.47 12.47
N GLU A 95 9.90 10.65 12.63
CA GLU A 95 10.86 10.30 11.57
C GLU A 95 10.25 9.38 10.51
N THR A 96 9.19 8.65 10.87
CA THR A 96 8.48 7.71 10.00
C THR A 96 6.99 7.98 10.00
N CYS A 97 6.34 7.70 8.88
CA CYS A 97 4.89 7.76 8.70
C CYS A 97 4.36 6.51 8.00
N LEU A 98 3.05 6.28 8.10
CA LEU A 98 2.35 5.20 7.44
C LEU A 98 1.72 5.69 6.16
N LEU A 99 2.13 5.12 5.03
CA LEU A 99 1.49 5.31 3.74
C LEU A 99 0.39 4.27 3.58
N LYS A 100 -0.86 4.67 3.83
CA LYS A 100 -2.05 3.85 3.65
C LYS A 100 -2.54 3.96 2.19
N ILE A 101 -2.87 2.83 1.57
CA ILE A 101 -3.34 2.75 0.19
C ILE A 101 -4.63 1.92 0.17
N THR A 102 -5.67 2.50 -0.43
CA THR A 102 -7.03 1.97 -0.48
C THR A 102 -7.49 1.86 -1.92
N ALA A 103 -7.82 0.65 -2.38
CA ALA A 103 -8.29 0.38 -3.75
C ALA A 103 -9.80 0.07 -3.83
N GLY A 104 -10.36 -0.55 -2.79
CA GLY A 104 -11.74 -1.02 -2.76
C GLY A 104 -11.87 -2.54 -3.01
N PRO A 105 -13.10 -3.09 -2.95
CA PRO A 105 -13.34 -4.52 -3.04
C PRO A 105 -12.82 -5.15 -4.36
N PRO A 106 -12.26 -6.38 -4.31
CA PRO A 106 -12.15 -7.30 -3.16
C PRO A 106 -10.89 -7.08 -2.31
N TYR A 107 -10.13 -6.01 -2.54
CA TYR A 107 -8.83 -5.82 -1.89
C TYR A 107 -8.94 -5.13 -0.53
N GLU A 108 -8.14 -5.61 0.41
CA GLU A 108 -7.95 -4.93 1.70
C GLU A 108 -7.04 -3.71 1.56
N ASP A 109 -7.25 -2.73 2.45
CA ASP A 109 -6.33 -1.61 2.63
C ASP A 109 -4.95 -2.13 3.04
N ILE A 110 -3.91 -1.51 2.49
CA ILE A 110 -2.52 -1.81 2.86
C ILE A 110 -1.84 -0.55 3.38
N ALA A 111 -0.89 -0.71 4.30
CA ALA A 111 -0.09 0.40 4.81
C ALA A 111 1.40 0.04 4.80
N PHE A 112 2.24 1.01 4.43
CA PHE A 112 3.70 0.87 4.45
C PHE A 112 4.33 1.92 5.35
N LYS A 113 5.24 1.49 6.23
CA LYS A 113 6.06 2.42 7.02
C LYS A 113 7.16 3.02 6.14
N ILE A 114 7.18 4.33 6.03
CA ILE A 114 8.13 5.10 5.20
C ILE A 114 8.76 6.24 6.00
N VAL A 115 9.90 6.74 5.53
CA VAL A 115 10.52 7.95 6.10
C VAL A 115 9.62 9.16 5.87
N ASN A 116 9.37 9.92 6.93
CA ASN A 116 8.59 11.15 6.89
C ASN A 116 9.47 12.32 6.42
N LYS A 117 9.55 12.48 5.09
CA LYS A 117 10.21 13.61 4.43
C LYS A 117 9.27 14.20 3.40
N GLU A 118 9.48 15.47 3.08
CA GLU A 118 8.68 16.17 2.07
C GLU A 118 8.87 15.55 0.68
N TRP A 119 7.75 15.28 0.00
CA TRP A 119 7.73 14.67 -1.33
C TRP A 119 7.93 15.72 -2.42
N GLU A 120 8.66 15.34 -3.46
CA GLU A 120 8.78 16.09 -4.70
C GLU A 120 7.67 15.63 -5.65
N TYR A 121 6.64 16.46 -5.84
CA TYR A 121 5.47 16.15 -6.67
C TYR A 121 5.67 16.45 -8.16
N SER A 122 6.84 16.98 -8.56
CA SER A 122 7.11 17.26 -9.97
C SER A 122 7.29 15.99 -10.80
N HIS A 123 6.49 15.83 -11.86
CA HIS A 123 6.61 14.73 -12.81
C HIS A 123 7.99 14.69 -13.48
N LYS A 124 8.58 15.87 -13.75
CA LYS A 124 9.96 15.98 -14.29
C LYS A 124 11.03 15.47 -13.32
N ARG A 125 10.72 15.40 -12.02
CA ARG A 125 11.60 14.91 -10.95
C ARG A 125 11.28 13.47 -10.56
N GLY A 126 10.48 12.76 -11.35
CA GLY A 126 10.21 11.33 -11.18
C GLY A 126 9.00 11.00 -10.30
N PHE A 127 8.18 11.99 -9.93
CA PHE A 127 6.87 11.71 -9.33
C PHE A 127 5.96 11.01 -10.33
N ARG A 128 5.32 9.93 -9.90
CA ARG A 128 4.30 9.22 -10.68
C ARG A 128 3.21 8.72 -9.75
N CYS A 129 1.97 9.00 -10.08
CA CYS A 129 0.80 8.44 -9.40
C CYS A 129 -0.23 8.08 -10.48
N THR A 130 -0.21 6.82 -10.94
CA THR A 130 -1.04 6.36 -12.07
C THR A 130 -1.59 4.97 -11.78
N PHE A 131 -2.85 4.73 -12.14
CA PHE A 131 -3.46 3.40 -12.10
C PHE A 131 -3.79 2.94 -13.53
N GLU A 132 -3.10 1.92 -14.00
CA GLU A 132 -3.25 1.42 -15.38
C GLU A 132 -3.15 -0.10 -15.39
N ARG A 133 -4.03 -0.76 -16.14
CA ARG A 133 -4.03 -2.24 -16.33
C ARG A 133 -3.99 -3.03 -15.01
N GLY A 134 -4.73 -2.56 -14.00
CA GLY A 134 -4.77 -3.19 -12.69
C GLY A 134 -3.48 -3.01 -11.88
N ILE A 135 -2.61 -2.06 -12.23
CA ILE A 135 -1.38 -1.76 -11.48
C ILE A 135 -1.41 -0.31 -11.02
N PHE A 136 -1.29 -0.11 -9.72
CA PHE A 136 -1.12 1.19 -9.11
C PHE A 136 0.37 1.49 -8.94
N HIS A 137 0.83 2.50 -9.68
CA HIS A 137 2.19 3.01 -9.62
C HIS A 137 2.22 4.29 -8.78
N LEU A 138 2.94 4.24 -7.65
CA LEU A 138 3.22 5.41 -6.83
C LEU A 138 4.74 5.55 -6.65
N TYR A 139 5.33 6.46 -7.41
CA TYR A 139 6.76 6.77 -7.37
C TYR A 139 6.95 8.13 -6.75
N VAL A 140 7.78 8.17 -5.72
CA VAL A 140 7.99 9.34 -4.89
C VAL A 140 9.48 9.52 -4.71
N ASN A 141 9.96 10.72 -4.97
CA ASN A 141 11.28 11.16 -4.53
C ASN A 141 11.11 12.22 -3.44
N PHE A 142 12.07 12.29 -2.53
CA PHE A 142 12.11 13.34 -1.52
C PHE A 142 12.70 14.62 -2.09
N LYS A 143 12.18 15.76 -1.64
CA LYS A 143 12.79 17.05 -1.95
C LYS A 143 14.20 17.10 -1.42
N ARG A 144 15.12 17.55 -2.27
CA ARG A 144 16.51 17.82 -1.86
C ARG A 144 16.54 19.21 -1.25
N SER A 145 16.69 19.30 0.07
CA SER A 145 16.99 20.57 0.73
C SER A 145 18.36 21.05 0.26
N ARG A 146 18.37 22.17 -0.46
CA ARG A 146 19.60 22.90 -0.79
C ARG A 146 19.72 24.00 0.24
N TYR A 147 20.70 23.87 1.13
CA TYR A 147 21.07 24.98 1.99
C TYR A 147 21.59 26.11 1.09
N ARG A 148 20.94 27.27 1.19
CA ARG A 148 21.30 28.49 0.45
C ARG A 148 21.88 29.45 1.49
N ARG A 149 23.17 29.80 1.33
CA ARG A 149 23.86 30.79 2.15
C ARG A 149 23.38 32.19 1.82
#